data_AF-A0A127SDC2-F1
#
_entry.id   AF-A0A127SDC2-F1
#
_cell.length_a   1.000
_cell.length_b   1.000
_cell.length_c   1.000
_cell.angle_alpha   90.00
_cell.angle_beta   90.00
_cell.angle_gamma   90.00
#
_symmetry.space_group_name_H-M   'P 1'
#
loop_
_entity.id
_entity.type
_entity.pdbx_description
1 polymer ?
#
loop_
_entity_poly.entity_id
_entity_poly.type
_entity_poly.pdbx_seq_one_letter_code
_entity_poly.pdbx_strand_id
1 'polypeptide(L)'
;RFLASGHMTVLEAAQAAVQLSDNGATNLLLREIGGPAAMTQYFRKIGDSVSRLDRKEPEMSDNTPGDLRDTTTPIAMARTVAKVLYGGALTSTST
;
A
#
# COMPACT_ATOMS: atom_id res chain seq x y z
N ARG A 1 16.53 18.91 10.17
CA ARG A 1 16.66 19.94 9.10
C ARG A 1 15.85 19.42 7.91
N PHE A 2 14.65 19.94 7.68
CA PHE A 2 13.84 19.54 6.52
C PHE A 2 14.31 20.31 5.28
N LEU A 3 14.38 19.65 4.13
CA LEU A 3 14.75 20.28 2.86
C LEU A 3 13.54 21.01 2.28
N ALA A 4 13.77 22.18 1.66
CA ALA A 4 12.70 22.94 0.98
C ALA A 4 12.19 22.25 -0.29
N SER A 5 13.01 21.37 -0.89
CA SER A 5 12.66 20.49 -2.00
C SER A 5 13.60 19.28 -2.01
N GLY A 6 13.17 18.18 -2.64
CA GLY A 6 13.92 16.93 -2.74
C GLY A 6 13.21 15.92 -3.65
N HIS A 7 13.85 14.80 -3.90
CA HIS A 7 13.29 13.69 -4.66
C HIS A 7 13.61 12.37 -3.97
N MET A 8 12.80 11.36 -4.26
CA MET A 8 13.07 9.96 -3.99
C MET A 8 12.71 9.19 -5.26
N THR A 9 13.52 8.22 -5.61
CA THR A 9 13.13 7.19 -6.58
C THR A 9 11.99 6.34 -6.00
N VAL A 10 11.25 5.64 -6.87
CA VAL A 10 10.22 4.68 -6.43
C VAL A 10 10.83 3.61 -5.51
N LEU A 11 12.06 3.16 -5.78
CA LEU A 11 12.74 2.18 -4.96
C LEU A 11 13.06 2.71 -3.55
N GLU A 12 13.61 3.92 -3.43
CA GLU A 12 13.89 4.54 -2.13
C GLU A 12 12.61 4.75 -1.32
N ALA A 13 11.53 5.20 -1.98
CA ALA A 13 10.24 5.38 -1.33
C ALA A 13 9.65 4.04 -0.85
N ALA A 14 9.72 2.99 -1.67
CA ALA A 14 9.28 1.65 -1.30
C ALA A 14 10.10 1.08 -0.13
N GLN A 15 11.42 1.28 -0.13
CA GLN A 15 12.29 0.86 0.97
C GLN A 15 11.94 1.62 2.26
N ALA A 16 11.78 2.94 2.22
CA ALA A 16 11.42 3.73 3.39
C ALA A 16 10.04 3.37 3.94
N ALA A 17 9.04 3.19 3.07
CA ALA A 17 7.69 2.78 3.46
C ALA A 17 7.68 1.40 4.15
N VAL A 18 8.41 0.41 3.60
CA VAL A 18 8.39 -0.97 4.14
C VAL A 18 9.31 -1.14 5.36
N GLN A 19 10.52 -0.57 5.35
CA GLN A 19 11.53 -0.82 6.39
C GLN A 19 11.42 0.14 7.57
N LEU A 20 10.94 1.36 7.33
CA LEU A 20 10.85 2.41 8.36
C LEU A 20 9.41 2.83 8.64
N SER A 21 8.42 2.29 7.92
CA SER A 21 7.02 2.72 8.02
C SER A 21 6.84 4.22 7.77
N ASP A 22 7.60 4.79 6.83
CA ASP A 22 7.55 6.22 6.52
C ASP A 22 6.25 6.61 5.78
N ASN A 23 5.35 7.29 6.47
CA ASN A 23 4.05 7.74 5.94
C ASN A 23 4.17 8.72 4.76
N GLY A 24 5.23 9.54 4.74
CA GLY A 24 5.50 10.45 3.63
C GLY A 24 5.83 9.67 2.36
N ALA A 25 6.72 8.68 2.47
CA ALA A 25 7.05 7.77 1.38
C ALA A 25 5.83 6.96 0.91
N THR A 26 5.01 6.42 1.83
CA THR A 26 3.75 5.74 1.49
C THR A 26 2.81 6.63 0.69
N ASN A 27 2.65 7.90 1.08
CA ASN A 27 1.82 8.86 0.35
C ASN A 27 2.38 9.21 -1.03
N LEU A 28 3.71 9.26 -1.21
CA LEU A 28 4.33 9.43 -2.52
C LEU A 28 4.01 8.25 -3.45
N LEU A 29 4.15 7.02 -2.96
CA LEU A 29 3.83 5.81 -3.71
C LEU A 29 2.35 5.72 -4.06
N LEU A 30 1.46 6.01 -3.10
CA LEU A 30 0.02 6.05 -3.34
C LEU A 30 -0.33 7.05 -4.43
N ARG A 31 0.27 8.25 -4.42
CA ARG A 31 0.05 9.24 -5.48
C ARG A 31 0.48 8.71 -6.85
N GLU A 32 1.64 8.05 -6.91
CA GLU A 32 2.20 7.50 -8.16
C GLU A 32 1.28 6.44 -8.79
N ILE A 33 0.65 5.59 -7.98
CA ILE A 33 -0.25 4.54 -8.49
C ILE A 33 -1.69 5.01 -8.75
N GLY A 34 -2.04 6.27 -8.47
CA GLY A 34 -3.40 6.81 -8.66
C GLY A 34 -4.28 6.82 -7.40
N GLY A 35 -3.69 6.69 -6.22
CA GLY A 35 -4.33 6.86 -4.91
C GLY A 35 -4.90 5.58 -4.29
N PRO A 36 -5.56 5.68 -3.12
CA PRO A 36 -6.10 4.54 -2.36
C PRO A 36 -7.01 3.61 -3.18
N ALA A 37 -7.84 4.19 -4.05
CA ALA A 37 -8.75 3.43 -4.91
C ALA A 37 -7.99 2.50 -5.88
N ALA A 38 -6.84 2.92 -6.40
CA ALA A 38 -6.02 2.09 -7.27
C ALA A 38 -5.41 0.90 -6.52
N MET A 39 -5.03 1.08 -5.25
CA MET A 39 -4.59 -0.04 -4.40
C MET A 39 -5.73 -1.05 -4.19
N THR A 40 -6.94 -0.57 -3.91
CA THR A 40 -8.12 -1.45 -3.80
C THR A 40 -8.40 -2.20 -5.10
N GLN A 41 -8.28 -1.54 -6.26
CA GLN A 41 -8.40 -2.20 -7.56
C GLN A 41 -7.32 -3.27 -7.78
N TYR A 42 -6.08 -3.01 -7.34
CA TYR A 42 -5.00 -3.98 -7.40
C TYR A 42 -5.31 -5.22 -6.54
N PHE A 43 -5.82 -5.05 -5.31
CA PHE A 43 -6.32 -6.17 -4.50
C PHE A 43 -7.34 -7.02 -5.26
N ARG A 44 -8.33 -6.40 -5.90
CA ARG A 44 -9.33 -7.12 -6.72
C ARG A 44 -8.69 -7.87 -7.89
N LYS A 45 -7.72 -7.26 -8.58
CA LYS A 45 -7.00 -7.87 -9.70
C LYS A 45 -6.25 -9.14 -9.31
N ILE A 46 -5.70 -9.19 -8.09
CA ILE A 46 -4.96 -10.36 -7.60
C ILE A 46 -5.83 -11.37 -6.82
N GLY A 47 -7.14 -11.15 -6.77
CA GLY A 47 -8.12 -12.07 -6.20
C GLY A 47 -8.51 -11.79 -4.73
N ASP A 48 -8.09 -10.66 -4.16
CA ASP A 48 -8.54 -10.21 -2.85
C ASP A 48 -9.80 -9.35 -2.99
N SER A 49 -10.95 -9.93 -2.62
CA SER A 49 -12.25 -9.25 -2.64
C SER A 49 -12.62 -8.55 -1.34
N VAL A 50 -11.76 -8.61 -0.31
CA VAL A 50 -12.05 -8.19 1.06
C VAL A 50 -11.33 -6.90 1.41
N SER A 51 -10.01 -6.86 1.20
CA SER A 51 -9.19 -5.70 1.57
C SER A 51 -9.62 -4.44 0.83
N ARG A 52 -9.59 -3.30 1.52
CA ARG A 52 -9.84 -1.98 0.93
C ARG A 52 -8.93 -0.93 1.56
N LEU A 53 -8.57 0.04 0.76
CA LEU A 53 -7.87 1.26 1.16
C LEU A 53 -8.64 2.44 0.61
N ASP A 54 -9.04 3.33 1.50
CA ASP A 54 -9.97 4.43 1.23
C ASP A 54 -9.30 5.80 1.41
N ARG A 55 -8.29 5.87 2.28
CA ARG A 55 -7.60 7.11 2.65
C ARG A 55 -6.10 6.96 2.49
N LYS A 56 -5.41 8.09 2.59
CA LYS A 56 -3.95 8.20 2.62
C LYS A 56 -3.49 8.33 4.08
N GLU A 57 -2.18 8.41 4.32
CA GLU A 57 -1.66 8.72 5.65
C GLU A 57 -1.80 10.22 5.97
N PRO A 58 -2.06 10.60 7.24
CA PRO A 58 -2.25 9.71 8.40
C PRO A 58 -3.68 9.20 8.57
N GLU A 59 -4.64 9.68 7.77
CA GLU A 59 -6.08 9.47 8.03
C GLU A 59 -6.50 8.00 7.96
N MET A 60 -5.80 7.16 7.19
CA MET A 60 -6.08 5.72 7.16
C MET A 60 -5.91 5.02 8.52
N SER A 61 -5.12 5.61 9.43
CA SER A 61 -4.80 5.05 10.74
C SER A 61 -5.81 5.42 11.85
N ASP A 62 -6.93 6.06 11.52
CA ASP A 62 -7.95 6.48 12.51
C ASP A 62 -8.57 5.30 13.30
N ASN A 63 -8.62 4.10 12.70
CA ASN A 63 -9.05 2.84 13.34
C ASN A 63 -10.34 2.93 14.18
N THR A 64 -11.30 3.77 13.76
CA THR A 64 -12.53 4.01 14.50
C THR A 64 -13.37 2.72 14.55
N PRO A 65 -13.83 2.25 15.73
CA PRO A 65 -14.64 1.04 15.83
C PRO A 65 -15.90 1.10 14.96
N GLY A 66 -16.10 0.09 14.13
CA GLY A 66 -17.24 0.01 13.21
C GLY A 66 -17.07 0.76 11.88
N ASP A 67 -15.99 1.53 11.71
CA ASP A 67 -15.61 2.08 10.41
C ASP A 67 -14.98 0.98 9.55
N LEU A 68 -15.54 0.76 8.36
CA LEU A 68 -15.06 -0.26 7.44
C LEU A 68 -13.96 0.26 6.51
N ARG A 69 -13.67 1.56 6.50
CA ARG A 69 -12.60 2.13 5.66
C ARG A 69 -11.24 1.64 6.10
N ASP A 70 -10.36 1.40 5.11
CA ASP A 70 -8.96 0.99 5.34
C ASP A 70 -8.83 -0.36 6.09
N THR A 71 -9.79 -1.27 5.89
CA THR A 71 -9.85 -2.55 6.58
C THR A 71 -9.57 -3.77 5.71
N THR A 72 -9.23 -4.86 6.37
CA THR A 72 -9.11 -6.21 5.82
C THR A 72 -9.51 -7.23 6.88
N THR A 73 -9.44 -8.52 6.54
CA THR A 73 -9.51 -9.62 7.52
C THR A 73 -8.15 -10.32 7.60
N PRO A 74 -7.82 -10.97 8.73
CA PRO A 74 -6.54 -11.67 8.87
C PRO A 74 -6.29 -12.70 7.75
N ILE A 75 -7.31 -13.47 7.38
CA ILE A 75 -7.19 -14.49 6.33
C ILE A 75 -7.03 -13.89 4.93
N ALA A 76 -7.67 -12.74 4.64
CA ALA A 76 -7.52 -12.05 3.36
C ALA A 76 -6.10 -11.52 3.21
N MET A 77 -5.59 -10.79 4.22
CA MET A 77 -4.23 -10.24 4.18
C MET A 77 -3.17 -11.34 4.08
N ALA A 78 -3.31 -12.44 4.84
CA ALA A 78 -2.38 -13.58 4.76
C ALA A 78 -2.32 -14.19 3.34
N ARG A 79 -3.48 -14.37 2.69
CA ARG A 79 -3.55 -14.87 1.31
C ARG A 79 -2.96 -13.88 0.32
N THR A 80 -3.24 -12.60 0.48
CA THR A 80 -2.70 -11.52 -0.36
C THR A 80 -1.18 -11.47 -0.29
N VAL A 81 -0.60 -11.47 0.91
CA VAL A 81 0.86 -11.52 1.09
C VAL A 81 1.46 -12.79 0.48
N ALA A 82 0.87 -13.96 0.71
CA ALA A 82 1.35 -15.21 0.11
C ALA A 82 1.30 -15.18 -1.43
N LYS A 83 0.26 -14.59 -2.02
CA LYS A 83 0.12 -14.43 -3.47
C LYS A 83 1.19 -13.51 -4.06
N VAL A 84 1.58 -12.45 -3.34
CA VAL A 84 2.63 -11.51 -3.74
C VAL A 84 4.02 -12.14 -3.64
N LEU A 85 4.32 -12.85 -2.54
CA LEU A 85 5.66 -13.37 -2.27
C LEU A 85 5.97 -14.70 -2.97
N TYR A 86 4.98 -15.61 -3.02
CA TYR A 86 5.17 -16.99 -3.48
C TYR A 86 4.29 -17.35 -4.69
N GLY A 87 3.36 -16.47 -5.07
CA GLY A 87 2.50 -16.66 -6.22
C GLY A 87 3.00 -15.93 -7.47
N GLY A 88 2.13 -15.83 -8.47
CA GLY A 88 2.40 -15.12 -9.72
C GLY A 88 1.77 -13.72 -9.78
N ALA A 89 1.63 -13.01 -8.66
CA ALA A 89 1.14 -11.62 -8.70
C ALA A 89 2.21 -10.64 -9.22
N LEU A 90 3.49 -10.96 -9.03
CA LEU A 90 4.62 -10.19 -9.54
C LEU A 90 5.28 -10.93 -10.70
N THR A 91 5.85 -10.18 -11.64
CA THR A 91 6.74 -10.73 -12.67
C THR A 91 8.07 -11.14 -12.02
N SER A 92 8.78 -12.10 -12.61
CA SER A 92 10.08 -12.57 -12.11
C SER A 92 11.21 -11.54 -12.22
N THR A 93 10.95 -10.38 -12.82
CA THR A 93 11.95 -9.34 -13.09
C THR A 93 11.26 -7.99 -13.07
N SER A 94 11.82 -7.04 -12.32
CA SER A 94 11.54 -5.62 -12.46
C SER A 94 12.43 -5.10 -13.59
N THR A 95 11.83 -4.52 -14.63
CA THR A 95 12.58 -3.90 -15.74
C THR A 95 13.06 -2.52 -15.34
#